data_AF-A0A539E7F4-F1
#
_entry.id   AF-A0A539E7F4-F1
#
_cell.length_a   1.000
_cell.length_b   1.000
_cell.length_c   1.000
_cell.angle_alpha   90.00
_cell.angle_beta   90.00
_cell.angle_gamma   90.00
#
_symmetry.space_group_name_H-M   'P 1'
#
loop_
_entity.id
_entity.type
_entity.pdbx_description
1 polymer ?
#
loop_
_entity_poly.entity_id
_entity_poly.type
_entity_poly.pdbx_seq_one_letter_code
_entity_poly.pdbx_strand_id
1 'polypeptide(L)'
;MWGGTIVGLALEWMPFHVPRPLFTAIYVIVGWSAAIALPQLYTGLGPTGFGLILGGGLLYTFGAVVYALKRPDPWPAVFGFHEVFHLFTVAGAGCHLATIAFAVVPLM
;
A
#
# COMPACT_ATOMS: atom_id res chain seq x y z
N MET A 1 5.71 -2.59 -11.76
CA MET A 1 4.85 -3.50 -10.98
C MET A 1 5.17 -4.97 -11.25
N TRP A 2 4.83 -5.54 -12.41
CA TRP A 2 4.95 -6.99 -12.69
C TRP A 2 6.33 -7.60 -12.39
N GLY A 3 7.42 -6.99 -12.84
CA GLY A 3 8.77 -7.48 -12.53
C GLY A 3 9.05 -7.54 -11.01
N GLY A 4 8.64 -6.50 -10.27
CA GLY A 4 8.76 -6.48 -8.81
C GLY A 4 7.88 -7.52 -8.12
N THR A 5 6.68 -7.78 -8.65
CA THR A 5 5.79 -8.85 -8.17
C THR A 5 6.42 -10.23 -8.35
N ILE A 6 7.04 -10.50 -9.51
CA ILE A 6 7.73 -11.76 -9.77
C ILE A 6 8.91 -11.95 -8.80
N VAL A 7 9.69 -10.89 -8.54
CA VAL A 7 10.77 -10.93 -7.56
C VAL A 7 10.24 -11.23 -6.16
N GLY A 8 9.16 -10.56 -5.73
CA GLY A 8 8.53 -10.81 -4.44
C GLY A 8 8.05 -12.26 -4.30
N LEU A 9 7.38 -12.79 -5.33
CA LEU A 9 6.93 -14.18 -5.37
C LEU A 9 8.10 -15.16 -5.30
N ALA A 10 9.17 -14.92 -6.06
CA ALA A 10 10.35 -15.78 -6.05
C ALA A 10 11.02 -15.81 -4.68
N LEU A 11 11.13 -14.67 -3.99
CA LEU A 11 11.70 -14.57 -2.64
C LEU A 11 10.86 -15.32 -1.61
N GLU A 12 9.53 -15.28 -1.71
CA GLU A 12 8.63 -16.03 -0.82
C GLU A 12 8.77 -17.54 -0.99
N TRP A 13 9.06 -18.01 -2.20
CA TRP A 13 9.24 -19.44 -2.52
C TRP A 13 10.62 -19.99 -2.18
N MET A 14 11.59 -19.14 -1.84
CA MET A 14 12.91 -19.60 -1.46
C MET A 14 12.86 -20.35 -0.12
N PRO A 15 13.63 -21.44 0.03
CA PRO A 15 13.61 -22.26 1.25
C PRO A 15 14.27 -21.58 2.47
N PHE A 16 14.76 -20.34 2.33
CA PHE A 16 15.43 -19.59 3.39
C PHE A 16 14.51 -18.48 3.92
N HIS A 17 14.58 -18.18 5.21
CA HIS A 17 13.78 -17.13 5.81
C HIS A 17 14.25 -15.75 5.36
N VAL A 18 13.47 -15.10 4.49
CA VAL A 18 13.67 -13.70 4.13
C VAL A 18 13.35 -12.82 5.35
N PRO A 19 14.24 -11.90 5.76
CA PRO A 19 13.97 -11.01 6.87
C PRO A 19 12.69 -10.19 6.63
N ARG A 20 11.76 -10.18 7.61
CA ARG A 20 10.48 -9.45 7.52
C ARG A 20 10.62 -7.98 7.05
N PRO A 21 11.63 -7.19 7.48
CA PRO A 21 11.80 -5.82 7.00
C PRO A 21 12.13 -5.74 5.51
N LEU A 22 12.92 -6.68 4.98
CA LEU A 22 13.26 -6.74 3.56
C LEU A 22 12.01 -7.02 2.74
N PHE A 23 11.19 -7.99 3.18
CA PHE A 23 9.92 -8.28 2.54
C PHE A 23 9.01 -7.04 2.55
N THR A 24 8.84 -6.40 3.71
CA THR A 24 8.03 -5.17 3.84
C THR A 24 8.51 -4.06 2.91
N ALA A 25 9.83 -3.85 2.79
CA ALA A 25 10.41 -2.84 1.92
C ALA A 25 10.10 -3.08 0.43
N ILE A 26 10.15 -4.35 -0.02
CA ILE A 26 9.81 -4.71 -1.41
C ILE A 26 8.37 -4.31 -1.74
N TYR A 27 7.42 -4.58 -0.85
CA TYR A 27 6.02 -4.20 -1.06
C TYR A 27 5.82 -2.69 -1.14
N VAL A 28 6.49 -1.93 -0.28
CA VAL A 28 6.45 -0.45 -0.31
C VAL A 28 7.03 0.07 -1.63
N ILE A 29 8.19 -0.43 -2.07
CA ILE A 29 8.82 -0.01 -3.33
C ILE A 29 7.91 -0.32 -4.52
N VAL A 30 7.34 -1.53 -4.58
CA VAL A 30 6.44 -1.92 -5.67
C VAL A 30 5.16 -1.09 -5.64
N GLY A 31 4.58 -0.84 -4.46
CA GLY A 31 3.38 -0.02 -4.27
C GLY A 31 3.56 1.42 -4.73
N TRP A 32 4.74 2.00 -4.51
CA TRP A 32 5.07 3.35 -4.98
C TRP A 32 5.48 3.44 -6.45
N SER A 33 5.46 2.34 -7.22
CA SER A 33 5.80 2.41 -8.65
C SER A 33 4.85 3.30 -9.47
N ALA A 34 3.64 3.57 -8.96
CA ALA A 34 2.73 4.57 -9.53
C ALA A 34 3.29 6.00 -9.50
N ALA A 35 4.29 6.28 -8.65
CA ALA A 35 4.97 7.57 -8.58
C ALA A 35 5.58 8.02 -9.92
N ILE A 36 5.95 7.06 -10.76
CA ILE A 36 6.51 7.30 -12.10
C ILE A 36 5.49 8.00 -13.01
N ALA A 37 4.19 7.83 -12.74
CA ALA A 37 3.09 8.35 -13.54
C ALA A 37 2.29 9.45 -12.82
N LEU A 38 2.83 10.11 -11.79
CA LEU A 38 2.09 11.14 -11.04
C LEU A 38 1.50 12.26 -11.91
N PRO A 39 2.25 12.84 -12.87
CA PRO A 39 1.68 13.88 -13.74
C PRO A 39 0.45 13.38 -14.51
N GLN A 40 0.51 12.17 -15.05
CA GLN A 40 -0.56 11.53 -15.82
C GLN A 40 -1.74 11.16 -14.93
N LEU A 41 -1.48 10.69 -13.70
CA LEU A 41 -2.52 10.41 -12.72
C LEU A 41 -3.25 11.69 -12.30
N TYR A 42 -2.52 12.79 -12.11
CA TYR A 42 -3.13 14.07 -11.74
C TYR A 42 -4.00 14.63 -12.87
N THR A 43 -3.50 14.66 -14.10
CA THR A 43 -4.26 15.19 -15.25
C THR A 43 -5.41 14.27 -15.66
N GLY A 44 -5.26 12.94 -15.52
CA GLY A 44 -6.28 11.97 -15.90
C GLY A 44 -7.39 11.79 -14.86
N LEU A 45 -7.08 11.83 -13.57
CA LEU A 45 -8.07 11.58 -12.48
C LEU A 45 -8.62 12.87 -11.86
N GLY A 46 -8.03 14.02 -12.20
CA GLY A 46 -8.28 15.28 -11.54
C GLY A 46 -7.83 15.29 -10.06
N PRO A 47 -7.99 16.43 -9.37
CA PRO A 47 -7.48 16.62 -8.00
C PRO A 47 -8.05 15.60 -7.00
N THR A 48 -9.34 15.28 -7.09
CA THR A 48 -10.01 14.38 -6.16
C THR A 48 -9.52 12.94 -6.31
N GLY A 49 -9.52 12.40 -7.54
CA GLY A 49 -9.07 11.04 -7.80
C GLY A 49 -7.58 10.85 -7.51
N PHE A 50 -6.76 11.85 -7.85
CA PHE A 50 -5.35 11.90 -7.47
C PHE A 50 -5.14 11.92 -5.95
N GLY A 51 -5.91 12.76 -5.24
CA GLY A 51 -5.86 12.84 -3.77
C GLY A 51 -6.17 11.50 -3.10
N LEU A 52 -7.15 10.75 -3.62
CA LEU A 52 -7.46 9.40 -3.15
C LEU A 52 -6.32 8.40 -3.41
N ILE A 53 -5.67 8.44 -4.58
CA ILE A 53 -4.50 7.57 -4.86
C ILE A 53 -3.33 7.90 -3.94
N LEU A 54 -3.00 9.19 -3.80
CA LEU A 54 -1.91 9.63 -2.94
C LEU A 54 -2.19 9.28 -1.47
N GLY A 55 -3.41 9.55 -1.00
CA GLY A 55 -3.86 9.17 0.33
C GLY A 55 -3.78 7.67 0.57
N GLY A 56 -4.23 6.85 -0.39
CA GLY A 56 -4.12 5.39 -0.34
C GLY A 56 -2.67 4.91 -0.20
N GLY A 57 -1.76 5.46 -1.01
CA GLY A 57 -0.32 5.15 -0.93
C GLY A 57 0.31 5.55 0.40
N LEU A 58 -0.07 6.71 0.95
CA LEU A 58 0.38 7.15 2.28
C LEU A 58 -0.15 6.25 3.40
N LEU A 59 -1.43 5.87 3.35
CA LEU A 59 -2.02 4.93 4.32
C LEU A 59 -1.30 3.59 4.32
N TYR A 60 -1.04 3.00 3.15
CA TYR A 60 -0.23 1.79 3.06
C TYR A 60 1.17 1.96 3.65
N THR A 61 1.80 3.12 3.40
CA THR A 61 3.13 3.42 3.93
C THR A 61 3.12 3.54 5.46
N PHE A 62 2.13 4.23 6.03
CA PHE A 62 1.98 4.33 7.48
C PHE A 62 1.70 2.98 8.13
N GLY A 63 0.83 2.15 7.51
CA GLY A 63 0.65 0.77 7.93
C GLY A 63 1.97 0.01 7.94
N ALA A 64 2.75 0.06 6.86
CA ALA A 64 4.04 -0.62 6.77
C ALA A 64 5.03 -0.16 7.86
N VAL A 65 5.05 1.14 8.18
CA VAL A 65 5.85 1.70 9.28
C VAL A 65 5.38 1.16 10.63
N VAL A 66 4.07 1.14 10.90
CA VAL A 66 3.51 0.57 12.13
C VAL A 66 3.91 -0.89 12.28
N TYR A 67 3.78 -1.67 11.20
CA TYR A 67 4.13 -3.08 11.17
C TYR A 67 5.64 -3.31 11.41
N ALA A 68 6.50 -2.49 10.82
CA ALA A 68 7.95 -2.58 10.98
C ALA A 68 8.41 -2.19 12.39
N LEU A 69 7.86 -1.11 12.94
CA LEU A 69 8.20 -0.62 14.28
C LEU A 69 7.49 -1.38 15.41
N LYS A 70 6.47 -2.17 15.07
CA LYS A 70 5.55 -2.83 16.01
C LYS A 70 4.92 -1.85 17.00
N ARG A 71 4.62 -0.64 16.52
CA ARG A 71 4.04 0.46 17.31
C ARG A 71 3.15 1.34 16.44
N PRO A 72 2.02 1.87 16.97
CA PRO A 72 1.53 1.69 18.33
C PRO A 72 0.98 0.29 18.57
N ASP A 73 0.93 -0.13 19.84
CA ASP A 73 0.42 -1.43 20.27
C ASP A 73 -0.62 -1.24 21.38
N PRO A 74 -1.82 -0.72 21.02
CA PRO A 74 -2.73 -0.12 22.00
C PRO A 74 -3.38 -1.16 22.91
N TRP A 75 -3.77 -2.32 22.38
CA TRP A 75 -4.30 -3.44 23.15
C TRP A 75 -3.74 -4.77 22.65
N PRO A 76 -2.51 -5.16 23.05
CA PRO A 76 -1.77 -6.28 22.45
C PRO A 76 -2.51 -7.64 22.46
N ALA A 77 -3.48 -7.81 23.36
CA ALA A 77 -4.29 -9.03 23.46
C ALA A 77 -5.44 -9.13 22.45
N VAL A 78 -5.89 -8.02 21.85
CA VAL A 78 -7.11 -7.97 21.01
C VAL A 78 -7.00 -7.05 19.79
N PHE A 79 -6.19 -6.00 19.88
CA PHE A 79 -5.98 -4.99 18.84
C PHE A 79 -4.61 -4.34 19.04
N GLY A 80 -3.58 -5.03 18.58
CA GLY A 80 -2.20 -4.59 18.64
C GLY A 80 -1.74 -3.89 17.35
N PHE A 81 -0.43 -3.78 17.18
CA PHE A 81 0.16 -3.14 16.01
C PHE A 81 -0.20 -3.81 14.67
N HIS A 82 -0.47 -5.12 14.67
CA HIS A 82 -0.90 -5.86 13.48
C HIS A 82 -2.28 -5.42 13.01
N GLU A 83 -3.23 -5.28 13.93
CA GLU A 83 -4.58 -4.83 13.62
C GLU A 83 -4.58 -3.37 13.19
N VAL A 84 -3.73 -2.53 13.78
CA VAL A 84 -3.49 -1.15 13.31
C VAL A 84 -2.95 -1.14 11.87
N PHE A 85 -1.97 -2.00 11.55
CA PHE A 85 -1.49 -2.18 10.18
C PHE A 85 -2.62 -2.59 9.22
N HIS A 86 -3.47 -3.54 9.61
CA HIS A 86 -4.61 -3.95 8.81
C HIS A 86 -5.62 -2.83 8.60
N LEU A 87 -5.89 -2.00 9.62
CA LEU A 87 -6.77 -0.86 9.50
C LEU A 87 -6.28 0.14 8.45
N PHE A 88 -4.98 0.48 8.47
CA PHE A 88 -4.37 1.31 7.44
C PHE A 88 -4.44 0.68 6.05
N THR A 89 -4.23 -0.64 5.96
CA THR A 89 -4.30 -1.40 4.70
C THR A 89 -5.72 -1.36 4.12
N VAL A 90 -6.75 -1.59 4.95
CA VAL A 90 -8.17 -1.54 4.55
C VAL A 90 -8.58 -0.13 4.14
N ALA A 91 -8.17 0.89 4.90
CA ALA A 91 -8.43 2.28 4.55
C ALA A 91 -7.77 2.65 3.21
N GLY A 92 -6.51 2.27 3.01
CA GLY A 92 -5.78 2.48 1.76
C GLY A 92 -6.47 1.80 0.57
N ALA A 93 -6.85 0.52 0.71
CA ALA A 93 -7.63 -0.20 -0.28
C ALA A 93 -8.97 0.49 -0.60
N GLY A 94 -9.65 1.00 0.43
CA GLY A 94 -10.87 1.80 0.29
C GLY A 94 -10.66 3.06 -0.54
N CYS A 95 -9.56 3.79 -0.35
CA CYS A 95 -9.21 4.94 -1.19
C CYS A 95 -9.01 4.54 -2.66
N HIS A 96 -8.28 3.47 -2.94
CA HIS A 96 -8.07 3.00 -4.31
C HIS A 96 -9.37 2.53 -4.97
N LEU A 97 -10.21 1.79 -4.24
CA LEU A 97 -11.53 1.38 -4.71
C LEU A 97 -12.40 2.60 -5.02
N ALA A 98 -12.39 3.61 -4.15
CA ALA A 98 -13.12 4.86 -4.37
C ALA A 98 -12.60 5.62 -5.60
N THR A 99 -11.28 5.67 -5.83
CA THR A 99 -10.73 6.23 -7.08
C THR A 99 -11.30 5.51 -8.28
N ILE A 100 -11.30 4.17 -8.27
CA ILE A 100 -11.83 3.40 -9.40
C ILE A 100 -13.31 3.70 -9.60
N ALA A 101 -14.13 3.57 -8.54
CA ALA A 101 -15.58 3.71 -8.62
C ALA A 101 -16.04 5.13 -9.01
N PHE A 102 -15.38 6.17 -8.49
CA PHE A 102 -15.88 7.54 -8.59
C PHE A 102 -15.02 8.46 -9.47
N ALA A 103 -13.80 8.08 -9.82
CA ALA A 103 -12.93 8.88 -10.70
C ALA A 103 -12.56 8.17 -12.00
N VAL A 104 -12.49 6.83 -12.04
CA VAL A 104 -12.14 6.09 -13.27
C VAL A 104 -13.37 5.63 -14.04
N VAL A 105 -14.32 4.94 -13.40
CA VAL A 105 -15.53 4.43 -14.06
C VAL A 105 -16.32 5.54 -14.77
N PRO A 106 -16.48 6.76 -14.21
CA PRO A 106 -17.18 7.84 -14.91
C PRO A 106 -16.47 8.39 -16.15
N LEU A 107 -15.20 8.05 -16.38
CA LEU A 107 -14.43 8.46 -17.55
C LEU A 107 -14.54 7.47 -18.72
N MET A 108 -15.15 6.30 -18.51
CA MET A 108 -15.40 5.27 -19.52
C MET A 108 -16.76 5.48 -20.19
#